data_AF-A0A521VW31-F1
#
_entry.id   AF-A0A521VW31-F1
#
_cell.length_a   1.000
_cell.length_b   1.000
_cell.length_c   1.000
_cell.angle_alpha   90.00
_cell.angle_beta   90.00
_cell.angle_gamma   90.00
#
_symmetry.space_group_name_H-M   'P 1'
#
loop_
_entity.id
_entity.type
_entity.pdbx_description
1 polymer ?
#
loop_
_entity_poly.entity_id
_entity_poly.type
_entity_poly.pdbx_seq_one_letter_code
_entity_poly.pdbx_strand_id
1 'polypeptide(L)'
;MQLILVSGLSGSGKSIALDVLEDAGFYCIDNLPATLIDDTLEFVRGVGYERIALSVDARSAALSSLPERIAALQERGVDCRLLFLEASAPELLKRFSETRRRHPLAGAGLTLGEAIAQERTLLAEVAALGHRIDTTELQPKVLRNWIRDLLGLGGGALTLLFESFAYKDGLPLDADWVIDARMLPNPHYDPALRALTGRDAAVIQFLGQQEEVQQLLGDVRAFLGRWLPEVVRDNRSYLTVAIGCTGGRHRSVYLAEKLAQAFGAQWRVLVRHRGLAAEA
;
A
#
# COMPACT_ATOMS: atom_id res chain seq x y z
N MET A 1 -11.26 -15.28 9.84
CA MET A 1 -10.67 -15.38 8.49
C MET A 1 -11.49 -14.51 7.56
N GLN A 2 -10.82 -13.67 6.78
CA GLN A 2 -11.42 -12.75 5.83
C GLN A 2 -11.10 -13.22 4.41
N LEU A 3 -12.14 -13.35 3.59
CA LEU A 3 -12.05 -13.74 2.18
C LEU A 3 -12.68 -12.64 1.32
N ILE A 4 -11.89 -12.08 0.41
CA ILE A 4 -12.38 -11.16 -0.61
C ILE A 4 -12.36 -11.89 -1.96
N LEU A 5 -13.54 -12.14 -2.51
CA LEU A 5 -13.68 -12.58 -3.89
C LEU A 5 -13.69 -11.35 -4.79
N VAL A 6 -12.89 -11.36 -5.85
CA VAL A 6 -12.86 -10.32 -6.88
C VAL A 6 -13.37 -10.92 -8.18
N SER A 7 -14.46 -10.37 -8.70
CA SER A 7 -15.00 -10.75 -10.00
C SER A 7 -15.37 -9.50 -10.80
N GLY A 8 -15.83 -9.69 -12.03
CA GLY A 8 -16.15 -8.58 -12.92
C GLY A 8 -15.77 -8.83 -14.37
N LEU A 9 -16.16 -7.88 -15.22
CA LEU A 9 -15.89 -7.92 -16.66
C LEU A 9 -14.39 -7.83 -16.96
N SER A 10 -13.95 -8.43 -18.05
CA SER A 10 -12.57 -8.31 -18.50
C SER A 10 -12.28 -6.87 -18.91
N GLY A 11 -11.22 -6.28 -18.33
CA GLY A 11 -10.90 -4.85 -18.49
C GLY A 11 -11.55 -3.91 -17.47
N SER A 12 -12.34 -4.41 -16.51
CA SER A 12 -12.97 -3.58 -15.46
C SER A 12 -12.04 -3.17 -14.32
N GLY A 13 -10.79 -3.62 -14.31
CA GLY A 13 -9.82 -3.27 -13.26
C GLY A 13 -9.67 -4.32 -12.15
N LYS A 14 -10.09 -5.58 -12.36
CA LYS A 14 -9.88 -6.68 -11.41
C LYS A 14 -8.42 -6.82 -10.92
N SER A 15 -7.45 -6.66 -11.82
CA SER A 15 -6.03 -6.69 -11.45
C SER A 15 -5.67 -5.58 -10.48
N ILE A 16 -6.21 -4.37 -10.67
CA ILE A 16 -6.01 -3.23 -9.76
C ILE A 16 -6.59 -3.56 -8.38
N ALA A 17 -7.73 -4.25 -8.32
CA ALA A 17 -8.32 -4.68 -7.05
C ALA A 17 -7.44 -5.70 -6.32
N LEU A 18 -6.87 -6.67 -7.04
CA LEU A 18 -5.93 -7.64 -6.47
C LEU A 18 -4.64 -6.95 -5.98
N ASP A 19 -4.08 -6.02 -6.76
CA ASP A 19 -2.89 -5.25 -6.36
C ASP A 19 -3.15 -4.51 -5.02
N VAL A 20 -4.32 -3.88 -4.88
CA VAL A 20 -4.72 -3.17 -3.65
C VAL A 20 -4.86 -4.10 -2.45
N LEU A 21 -5.40 -5.30 -2.67
CA LEU A 21 -5.55 -6.32 -1.64
C LEU A 21 -4.19 -6.89 -1.23
N GLU A 22 -3.30 -7.12 -2.19
CA GLU A 22 -1.93 -7.57 -1.94
C GLU A 22 -1.16 -6.54 -1.12
N ASP A 23 -1.23 -5.26 -1.49
CA ASP A 23 -0.67 -4.14 -0.74
C ASP A 23 -1.24 -4.01 0.68
N ALA A 24 -2.48 -4.49 0.90
CA ALA A 24 -3.14 -4.52 2.20
C ALA A 24 -2.83 -5.80 3.01
N GLY A 25 -1.94 -6.66 2.51
CA GLY A 25 -1.46 -7.87 3.17
C GLY A 25 -2.37 -9.09 2.98
N PHE A 26 -3.21 -9.11 1.94
CA PHE A 26 -3.96 -10.30 1.57
C PHE A 26 -3.08 -11.28 0.79
N TYR A 27 -3.31 -12.57 0.99
CA TYR A 27 -2.78 -13.60 0.11
C TYR A 27 -3.64 -13.65 -1.16
N CYS A 28 -3.12 -13.11 -2.26
CA CYS A 28 -3.85 -12.97 -3.52
C CYS A 28 -3.59 -14.16 -4.46
N ILE A 29 -4.67 -14.73 -5.02
CA ILE A 29 -4.60 -15.72 -6.09
C ILE A 29 -5.46 -15.25 -7.26
N ASP A 30 -4.85 -15.13 -8.44
CA ASP A 30 -5.55 -14.76 -9.66
C ASP A 30 -6.04 -15.99 -10.43
N ASN A 31 -7.19 -15.84 -11.11
CA ASN A 31 -7.78 -16.86 -12.00
C ASN A 31 -7.97 -18.24 -11.36
N LEU A 32 -8.52 -18.30 -10.13
CA LEU A 32 -8.80 -19.56 -9.45
C LEU A 32 -10.16 -20.13 -9.92
N PRO A 33 -10.23 -21.40 -10.32
CA PRO A 33 -11.51 -22.08 -10.54
C PRO A 33 -12.36 -22.10 -9.27
N ALA A 34 -13.65 -21.76 -9.39
CA ALA A 34 -14.59 -21.70 -8.27
C ALA A 34 -14.72 -23.03 -7.52
N THR A 35 -14.49 -24.15 -8.21
CA THR A 35 -14.48 -25.49 -7.62
C THR A 35 -13.35 -25.71 -6.61
N LEU A 36 -12.26 -24.96 -6.69
CA LEU A 36 -11.07 -25.10 -5.84
C LEU A 36 -11.03 -24.10 -4.67
N ILE A 37 -12.06 -23.27 -4.50
CA ILE A 37 -12.10 -22.25 -3.44
C ILE A 37 -11.96 -22.93 -2.07
N ASP A 38 -12.76 -23.95 -1.79
CA ASP A 38 -12.76 -24.64 -0.49
C ASP A 38 -11.41 -25.26 -0.15
N ASP A 39 -10.82 -26.04 -1.08
CA ASP A 39 -9.52 -26.70 -0.90
C ASP A 39 -8.41 -25.67 -0.68
N THR A 40 -8.47 -24.56 -1.43
CA THR A 40 -7.49 -23.46 -1.31
C THR A 40 -7.58 -22.82 0.06
N LEU A 41 -8.79 -22.52 0.54
CA LEU A 41 -9.01 -21.91 1.85
C LEU A 41 -8.52 -22.81 2.99
N GLU A 42 -8.76 -24.12 2.88
CA GLU A 42 -8.26 -25.09 3.85
C GLU A 42 -6.73 -25.12 3.89
N PHE A 43 -6.09 -25.16 2.71
CA PHE A 43 -4.64 -25.14 2.60
C PHE A 43 -4.02 -23.88 3.20
N VAL A 44 -4.45 -22.69 2.75
CA VAL A 44 -3.85 -21.42 3.19
C VAL A 44 -4.09 -21.13 4.68
N ARG A 45 -5.22 -21.62 5.22
CA ARG A 45 -5.48 -21.57 6.67
C ARG A 45 -4.50 -22.45 7.44
N GLY A 46 -4.14 -23.62 6.91
CA GLY A 46 -3.11 -24.50 7.48
C GLY A 46 -1.71 -23.87 7.51
N VAL A 47 -1.43 -22.96 6.57
CA VAL A 47 -0.17 -22.20 6.50
C VAL A 47 -0.19 -20.93 7.37
N GLY A 48 -1.35 -20.54 7.93
CA GLY A 48 -1.50 -19.41 8.85
C GLY A 48 -1.96 -18.10 8.20
N TYR A 49 -2.44 -18.12 6.96
CA TYR A 49 -3.02 -16.93 6.34
C TYR A 49 -4.46 -16.69 6.83
N GLU A 50 -4.73 -15.49 7.34
CA GLU A 50 -6.06 -15.09 7.82
C GLU A 50 -6.84 -14.18 6.85
N ARG A 51 -6.14 -13.57 5.89
CA ARG A 51 -6.67 -12.63 4.89
C ARG A 51 -6.33 -13.10 3.48
N ILE A 52 -7.36 -13.44 2.70
CA ILE A 52 -7.20 -14.10 1.41
C ILE A 52 -8.03 -13.35 0.37
N ALA A 53 -7.47 -13.17 -0.82
CA ALA A 53 -8.15 -12.54 -1.96
C ALA A 53 -8.10 -13.47 -3.17
N LEU A 54 -9.26 -13.83 -3.72
CA LEU A 54 -9.35 -14.77 -4.85
C LEU A 54 -10.07 -14.10 -6.02
N SER A 55 -9.44 -14.14 -7.19
CA SER A 55 -10.04 -13.65 -8.43
C SER A 55 -10.83 -14.75 -9.12
N VAL A 56 -12.11 -14.51 -9.38
CA VAL A 56 -13.00 -15.42 -10.13
C VAL A 56 -13.43 -14.73 -11.43
N ASP A 57 -13.03 -15.34 -12.54
CA ASP A 57 -13.23 -14.88 -13.91
C ASP A 57 -14.40 -15.64 -14.57
N ALA A 58 -15.05 -15.07 -15.60
CA ALA A 58 -16.05 -15.75 -16.43
C ALA A 58 -15.59 -17.09 -17.05
N ARG A 59 -14.29 -17.32 -17.16
CA ARG A 59 -13.62 -18.58 -17.56
C ARG A 59 -13.66 -19.65 -16.49
N SER A 60 -13.90 -19.28 -15.23
CA SER A 60 -13.88 -20.22 -14.13
C SER A 60 -14.98 -21.26 -14.31
N ALA A 61 -14.59 -22.53 -14.27
CA ALA A 61 -15.54 -23.62 -14.18
C ALA A 61 -16.47 -23.45 -12.97
N ALA A 62 -17.73 -23.87 -13.12
CA ALA A 62 -18.75 -23.87 -12.06
C ALA A 62 -19.10 -22.50 -11.45
N LEU A 63 -19.06 -21.43 -12.26
CA LEU A 63 -19.45 -20.08 -11.85
C LEU A 63 -20.88 -19.99 -11.27
N SER A 64 -21.80 -20.81 -11.80
CA SER A 64 -23.18 -20.98 -11.31
C SER A 64 -23.27 -21.54 -9.89
N SER A 65 -22.24 -22.23 -9.40
CA SER A 65 -22.19 -22.76 -8.02
C SER A 65 -21.62 -21.76 -7.01
N LEU A 66 -21.13 -20.61 -7.47
CA LEU A 66 -20.53 -19.60 -6.60
C LEU A 66 -21.50 -19.03 -5.54
N PRO A 67 -22.80 -18.77 -5.82
CA PRO A 67 -23.75 -18.32 -4.79
C PRO A 67 -23.85 -19.30 -3.61
N GLU A 68 -24.07 -20.58 -3.91
CA GLU A 68 -24.21 -21.63 -2.90
C GLU A 68 -22.92 -21.78 -2.07
N ARG A 69 -21.76 -21.68 -2.73
CA ARG A 69 -20.45 -21.70 -2.05
C ARG A 69 -20.24 -20.51 -1.13
N ILE A 70 -20.56 -19.29 -1.57
CA ILE A 70 -20.44 -18.10 -0.73
C ILE A 70 -21.32 -18.26 0.52
N ALA A 71 -22.57 -18.71 0.36
CA ALA A 71 -23.47 -18.97 1.48
C ALA A 71 -22.89 -20.01 2.45
N ALA A 72 -22.41 -21.15 1.94
CA ALA A 72 -21.80 -22.19 2.76
C ALA A 72 -20.55 -21.71 3.52
N LEU A 73 -19.73 -20.84 2.91
CA LEU A 73 -18.56 -20.25 3.58
C LEU A 73 -18.97 -19.29 4.70
N GLN A 74 -20.01 -18.47 4.46
CA GLN A 74 -20.54 -17.57 5.48
C GLN A 74 -21.16 -18.32 6.67
N GLU A 75 -21.89 -19.42 6.42
CA GLU A 75 -22.40 -20.31 7.46
C GLU A 75 -21.29 -20.94 8.32
N ARG A 76 -20.12 -21.19 7.71
CA ARG A 76 -18.91 -21.66 8.41
C ARG A 76 -18.16 -20.55 9.17
N GLY A 77 -18.70 -19.33 9.20
CA GLY A 77 -18.13 -18.19 9.92
C GLY A 77 -16.98 -17.48 9.19
N VAL A 78 -16.84 -17.67 7.88
CA VAL A 78 -15.88 -16.91 7.06
C VAL A 78 -16.49 -15.54 6.72
N ASP A 79 -15.76 -14.44 6.98
CA ASP A 79 -16.13 -13.11 6.46
C ASP A 79 -15.83 -13.07 4.96
N CYS A 80 -16.76 -13.60 4.17
CA CYS A 80 -16.68 -13.70 2.72
C CYS A 80 -17.44 -12.54 2.06
N ARG A 81 -16.71 -11.69 1.33
CA ARG A 81 -17.26 -10.56 0.58
C ARG A 81 -16.89 -10.67 -0.89
N LEU A 82 -17.80 -10.32 -1.78
CA LEU A 82 -17.56 -10.29 -3.22
C LEU A 82 -17.52 -8.85 -3.71
N LEU A 83 -16.45 -8.48 -4.39
CA LEU A 83 -16.33 -7.25 -5.17
C LEU A 83 -16.58 -7.57 -6.65
N PHE A 84 -17.52 -6.86 -7.27
CA PHE A 84 -17.83 -7.02 -8.68
C PHE A 84 -17.50 -5.74 -9.45
N LEU A 85 -16.44 -5.77 -10.25
CA LEU A 85 -16.00 -4.61 -11.04
C LEU A 85 -16.60 -4.65 -12.44
N GLU A 86 -17.25 -3.57 -12.85
CA GLU A 86 -17.80 -3.42 -14.20
C GLU A 86 -17.43 -2.09 -14.83
N ALA A 87 -17.68 -1.96 -16.13
CA ALA A 87 -17.61 -0.71 -16.87
C ALA A 87 -18.55 -0.79 -18.07
N SER A 88 -18.85 0.35 -18.67
CA SER A 88 -19.61 0.43 -19.91
C SER A 88 -18.88 -0.29 -21.06
N ALA A 89 -19.64 -0.82 -22.02
CA ALA A 89 -19.06 -1.50 -23.18
C ALA A 89 -18.11 -0.59 -23.99
N PRO A 90 -18.43 0.69 -24.26
CA PRO A 90 -17.49 1.60 -24.94
C PRO A 90 -16.17 1.77 -24.20
N GLU A 91 -16.20 1.88 -22.87
CA GLU A 91 -14.99 2.02 -22.07
C GLU A 91 -14.15 0.74 -22.07
N LEU A 92 -14.77 -0.43 -21.93
CA LEU A 92 -14.06 -1.71 -22.02
C LEU A 92 -13.39 -1.89 -23.39
N LEU A 93 -14.09 -1.56 -24.48
CA LEU A 93 -13.53 -1.58 -25.83
C LEU A 93 -12.29 -0.68 -25.95
N LYS A 94 -12.35 0.52 -25.38
CA LYS A 94 -11.22 1.46 -25.32
C LYS A 94 -10.04 0.89 -24.52
N ARG A 95 -10.27 0.33 -23.34
CA ARG A 95 -9.20 -0.27 -22.52
C ARG A 95 -8.50 -1.45 -23.21
N PHE A 96 -9.27 -2.27 -23.94
CA PHE A 96 -8.70 -3.37 -24.72
C PHE A 96 -7.85 -2.89 -25.90
N SER A 97 -8.23 -1.79 -26.54
CA SER A 97 -7.44 -1.21 -27.63
C SER A 97 -6.14 -0.57 -27.11
N GLU A 98 -6.18 0.08 -25.94
CA GLU A 98 -5.01 0.68 -25.28
C GLU A 98 -4.02 -0.38 -24.77
N THR A 99 -4.52 -1.41 -24.08
CA THR A 99 -3.66 -2.45 -23.48
C THR A 99 -3.20 -3.52 -24.47
N ARG A 100 -3.80 -3.57 -25.67
CA ARG A 100 -3.59 -4.62 -26.70
C ARG A 100 -3.74 -6.05 -26.19
N ARG A 101 -4.42 -6.25 -25.05
CA ARG A 101 -4.68 -7.58 -24.48
C ARG A 101 -5.80 -8.26 -25.28
N ARG A 102 -5.75 -9.59 -25.37
CA ARG A 102 -6.85 -10.36 -25.94
C ARG A 102 -7.94 -10.56 -24.90
N HIS A 103 -9.19 -10.45 -25.32
CA HIS A 103 -10.32 -10.79 -24.46
C HIS A 103 -10.37 -12.32 -24.25
N PRO A 104 -10.53 -12.81 -23.01
CA PRO A 104 -10.51 -14.25 -22.71
C PRO A 104 -11.51 -15.09 -23.52
N LEU A 105 -12.71 -14.56 -23.75
CA LEU A 105 -13.78 -15.21 -24.54
C LEU A 105 -13.75 -14.91 -26.05
N ALA A 106 -12.79 -14.11 -26.57
CA ALA A 106 -12.77 -13.76 -28.01
C ALA A 106 -12.26 -14.90 -28.94
N GLY A 107 -12.01 -16.10 -28.40
CA GLY A 107 -11.70 -17.28 -29.21
C GLY A 107 -12.99 -17.97 -29.66
N ALA A 108 -13.09 -18.30 -30.96
CA ALA A 108 -14.23 -18.94 -31.64
C ALA A 108 -15.23 -18.01 -32.37
N GLY A 109 -14.74 -16.94 -33.02
CA GLY A 109 -15.51 -16.23 -34.06
C GLY A 109 -16.37 -15.06 -33.56
N LEU A 110 -16.24 -14.68 -32.29
CA LEU A 110 -16.91 -13.52 -31.72
C LEU A 110 -16.06 -12.24 -31.88
N THR A 111 -16.73 -11.14 -32.17
CA THR A 111 -16.15 -9.80 -32.05
C THR A 111 -15.90 -9.45 -30.58
N LEU A 112 -15.04 -8.46 -30.33
CA LEU A 112 -14.76 -8.00 -28.97
C LEU A 112 -16.04 -7.49 -28.26
N GLY A 113 -16.94 -6.81 -28.99
CA GLY A 113 -18.21 -6.34 -28.43
C GLY A 113 -19.15 -7.49 -28.05
N GLU A 114 -19.24 -8.52 -28.90
CA GLU A 114 -20.03 -9.72 -28.61
C GLU A 114 -19.46 -10.51 -27.43
N ALA A 115 -18.13 -10.62 -27.34
CA ALA A 115 -17.45 -11.27 -26.21
C ALA A 115 -17.74 -10.55 -24.88
N ILE A 116 -17.71 -9.21 -24.86
CA ILE A 116 -18.06 -8.40 -23.68
C ILE A 116 -19.54 -8.58 -23.31
N ALA A 117 -20.43 -8.62 -24.30
CA ALA A 117 -21.86 -8.82 -24.07
C ALA A 117 -22.15 -10.22 -23.50
N GLN A 118 -21.51 -11.25 -24.05
CA GLN A 118 -21.62 -12.62 -23.55
C GLN A 118 -21.07 -12.74 -22.13
N GLU A 119 -19.91 -12.14 -21.85
CA GLU A 119 -19.31 -12.14 -20.51
C GLU A 119 -20.26 -11.51 -19.48
N ARG A 120 -20.91 -10.40 -19.84
CA ARG A 120 -21.89 -9.73 -18.97
C ARG A 120 -23.08 -10.63 -18.65
N THR A 121 -23.56 -11.42 -19.61
CA THR A 121 -24.64 -12.39 -19.37
C THR A 121 -24.18 -13.51 -18.44
N LEU A 122 -22.98 -14.07 -18.66
CA LEU A 122 -22.44 -15.15 -17.82
C LEU A 122 -22.21 -14.71 -16.37
N LEU A 123 -21.79 -13.46 -16.17
CA LEU A 123 -21.49 -12.91 -14.85
C LEU A 123 -22.68 -12.25 -14.16
N ALA A 124 -23.88 -12.25 -14.76
CA ALA A 124 -25.04 -11.53 -14.23
C ALA A 124 -25.46 -12.03 -12.84
N GLU A 125 -25.43 -13.35 -12.62
CA GLU A 125 -25.75 -13.95 -11.32
C GLU A 125 -24.71 -13.58 -10.26
N VAL A 126 -23.42 -13.60 -10.62
CA VAL A 126 -22.33 -13.22 -9.72
C VAL A 126 -22.37 -11.74 -9.37
N ALA A 127 -22.73 -10.89 -10.32
CA ALA A 127 -22.87 -9.44 -10.12
C ALA A 127 -23.92 -9.09 -9.05
N ALA A 128 -24.95 -9.92 -8.90
CA ALA A 128 -26.01 -9.70 -7.92
C ALA A 128 -25.59 -10.04 -6.47
N LEU A 129 -24.54 -10.85 -6.29
CA LEU A 129 -24.09 -11.32 -4.98
C LEU A 129 -23.11 -10.34 -4.29
N GLY A 130 -22.50 -9.45 -5.06
CA GLY A 130 -21.37 -8.64 -4.61
C GLY A 130 -21.63 -7.15 -4.61
N HIS A 131 -20.69 -6.41 -4.01
CA HIS A 131 -20.64 -4.96 -4.13
C HIS A 131 -20.19 -4.57 -5.54
N ARG A 132 -21.11 -3.96 -6.30
CA ARG A 132 -20.85 -3.52 -7.67
C ARG A 132 -20.08 -2.21 -7.68
N ILE A 133 -19.00 -2.17 -8.46
CA ILE A 133 -18.11 -1.03 -8.64
C ILE A 133 -18.12 -0.69 -10.13
N ASP A 134 -18.78 0.40 -10.50
CA ASP A 134 -18.71 0.93 -11.85
C ASP A 134 -17.41 1.72 -12.02
N THR A 135 -16.55 1.23 -12.92
CA THR A 135 -15.23 1.81 -13.21
C THR A 135 -15.22 2.64 -14.47
N THR A 136 -16.36 2.88 -15.13
CA THR A 136 -16.45 3.49 -16.47
C THR A 136 -15.62 4.77 -16.63
N GLU A 137 -15.68 5.68 -15.65
CA GLU A 137 -14.96 6.96 -15.71
C GLU A 137 -13.85 7.05 -14.65
N LEU A 138 -13.50 5.91 -14.03
CA LEU A 138 -12.53 5.89 -12.95
C LEU A 138 -11.12 5.73 -13.49
N GLN A 139 -10.25 6.67 -13.10
CA GLN A 139 -8.82 6.49 -13.23
C GLN A 139 -8.35 5.38 -12.27
N PRO A 140 -7.28 4.63 -12.62
CA PRO A 140 -6.74 3.56 -11.79
C PRO A 140 -6.50 3.98 -10.33
N LYS A 141 -5.98 5.19 -10.11
CA LYS A 141 -5.75 5.73 -8.76
C LYS A 141 -7.04 5.89 -7.95
N VAL A 142 -8.11 6.38 -8.58
CA VAL A 142 -9.41 6.57 -7.92
C VAL A 142 -10.03 5.22 -7.58
N LEU A 143 -9.93 4.24 -8.49
CA LEU A 143 -10.38 2.87 -8.23
C LEU A 143 -9.63 2.25 -7.05
N ARG A 144 -8.30 2.45 -6.95
CA ARG A 144 -7.51 1.98 -5.80
C ARG A 144 -8.03 2.59 -4.49
N ASN A 145 -8.22 3.91 -4.44
CA ASN A 145 -8.75 4.59 -3.25
C ASN A 145 -10.10 4.02 -2.83
N TRP A 146 -11.02 3.90 -3.79
CA TRP A 146 -12.37 3.46 -3.51
C TRP A 146 -12.43 2.03 -2.96
N ILE A 147 -11.62 1.11 -3.50
CA ILE A 147 -11.56 -0.28 -3.00
C ILE A 147 -11.05 -0.32 -1.55
N ARG A 148 -10.04 0.49 -1.22
CA ARG A 148 -9.51 0.57 0.16
C ARG A 148 -10.55 1.08 1.14
N ASP A 149 -11.24 2.16 0.77
CA ASP A 149 -12.27 2.78 1.59
C ASP A 149 -13.45 1.81 1.81
N LEU A 150 -13.92 1.17 0.72
CA LEU A 150 -15.03 0.20 0.76
C LEU A 150 -14.72 -0.98 1.68
N LEU A 151 -13.49 -1.51 1.60
CA LEU A 151 -13.08 -2.66 2.39
C LEU A 151 -12.63 -2.29 3.81
N GLY A 152 -12.66 -1.00 4.18
CA GLY A 152 -12.17 -0.53 5.47
C GLY A 152 -10.70 -0.87 5.69
N LEU A 153 -9.92 -0.98 4.61
CA LEU A 153 -8.51 -1.36 4.66
C LEU A 153 -7.64 -0.26 5.25
N GLY A 154 -8.24 0.90 5.55
CA GLY A 154 -7.52 2.13 5.87
C GLY A 154 -6.56 2.49 4.74
N GLY A 155 -5.95 3.67 4.83
CA GLY A 155 -4.75 3.90 4.05
C GLY A 155 -3.71 2.87 4.48
N GLY A 156 -3.42 1.93 3.59
CA GLY A 156 -2.46 0.84 3.77
C GLY A 156 -1.26 1.39 4.48
N ALA A 157 -0.92 0.77 5.61
CA ALA A 157 -0.10 1.37 6.65
C ALA A 157 1.14 2.05 6.06
N LEU A 158 1.05 3.37 5.88
CA LEU A 158 2.13 4.18 5.38
C LEU A 158 3.33 3.90 6.28
N THR A 159 4.40 3.36 5.70
CA THR A 159 5.64 3.16 6.43
C THR A 159 6.47 4.42 6.32
N LEU A 160 6.65 5.08 7.45
CA LEU A 160 7.41 6.32 7.56
C LEU A 160 8.88 5.99 7.85
N LEU A 161 9.76 6.25 6.89
CA LEU A 161 11.20 6.09 7.05
C LEU A 161 11.83 7.42 7.43
N PHE A 162 12.38 7.51 8.64
CA PHE A 162 13.28 8.60 9.01
C PHE A 162 14.71 8.17 8.74
N GLU A 163 15.43 8.91 7.91
CA GLU A 163 16.84 8.63 7.69
C GLU A 163 17.73 9.83 7.94
N SER A 164 18.93 9.59 8.45
CA SER A 164 19.95 10.62 8.57
C SER A 164 21.06 10.43 7.54
N PHE A 165 21.46 11.52 6.89
CA PHE A 165 22.55 11.51 5.92
C PHE A 165 23.53 12.66 6.14
N ALA A 166 24.65 12.61 5.40
CA ALA A 166 25.67 13.65 5.37
C ALA A 166 25.61 14.38 4.03
N TYR A 167 25.50 15.71 4.04
CA TYR A 167 25.47 16.50 2.79
C TYR A 167 26.73 16.33 1.94
N LYS A 168 27.89 16.06 2.57
CA LYS A 168 29.14 15.78 1.85
C LYS A 168 29.07 14.51 0.98
N ASP A 169 28.17 13.58 1.31
CA ASP A 169 27.98 12.31 0.61
C ASP A 169 26.80 12.37 -0.39
N GLY A 170 26.18 13.54 -0.55
CA GLY A 170 25.02 13.75 -1.43
C GLY A 170 23.67 13.45 -0.78
N LEU A 171 22.59 13.82 -1.48
CA LEU A 171 21.23 13.53 -1.02
C LEU A 171 20.86 12.06 -1.31
N PRO A 172 20.10 11.40 -0.42
CA PRO A 172 19.47 10.13 -0.73
C PRO A 172 18.57 10.20 -1.97
N LEU A 173 18.69 9.22 -2.87
CA LEU A 173 17.89 9.16 -4.09
C LEU A 173 16.41 8.83 -3.84
N ASP A 174 16.14 8.20 -2.71
CA ASP A 174 14.84 7.72 -2.23
C ASP A 174 14.20 8.67 -1.21
N ALA A 175 14.77 9.86 -0.98
CA ALA A 175 14.17 10.87 -0.11
C ALA A 175 12.98 11.56 -0.79
N ASP A 176 11.83 11.55 -0.12
CA ASP A 176 10.66 12.33 -0.52
C ASP A 176 10.72 13.75 0.05
N TRP A 177 11.06 13.87 1.34
CA TRP A 177 11.24 15.13 2.04
C TRP A 177 12.64 15.23 2.65
N VAL A 178 13.26 16.41 2.51
CA VAL A 178 14.63 16.65 2.97
C VAL A 178 14.64 17.83 3.93
N ILE A 179 15.15 17.61 5.13
CA ILE A 179 15.30 18.62 6.17
C ILE A 179 16.78 18.91 6.38
N ASP A 180 17.19 20.15 6.12
CA ASP A 180 18.56 20.61 6.42
C ASP A 180 18.67 21.00 7.89
N ALA A 181 19.59 20.38 8.62
CA ALA A 181 19.87 20.64 10.03
C ALA A 181 21.25 21.30 10.25
N ARG A 182 21.92 21.78 9.19
CA ARG A 182 23.29 22.35 9.28
C ARG A 182 23.35 23.67 10.04
N MET A 183 22.25 24.42 10.13
CA MET A 183 22.15 25.67 10.87
C MET A 183 22.13 25.49 12.39
N LEU A 184 21.80 24.29 12.90
CA LEU A 184 21.69 24.04 14.32
C LEU A 184 23.06 24.01 15.05
N PRO A 185 23.09 24.28 16.37
CA PRO A 185 24.28 24.20 17.20
C PRO A 185 25.05 22.89 16.98
N ASN A 186 26.36 23.00 16.76
CA ASN A 186 27.19 21.90 16.27
C ASN A 186 27.98 21.23 17.42
N PRO A 187 27.65 19.98 17.83
CA PRO A 187 28.36 19.29 18.90
C PRO A 187 29.84 19.03 18.59
N HIS A 188 30.24 19.08 17.32
CA HIS A 188 31.61 18.82 16.89
C HIS A 188 32.66 19.80 17.48
N TYR A 189 32.23 20.98 17.92
CA TYR A 189 33.12 21.96 18.55
C TYR A 189 33.54 21.56 19.96
N ASP A 190 32.74 20.74 20.64
CA ASP A 190 33.13 20.13 21.91
C ASP A 190 33.96 18.86 21.63
N PRO A 191 35.25 18.82 22.03
CA PRO A 191 36.10 17.65 21.84
C PRO A 191 35.54 16.37 22.47
N ALA A 192 34.82 16.47 23.60
CA ALA A 192 34.24 15.32 24.27
C ALA A 192 33.06 14.72 23.49
N LEU A 193 32.36 15.53 22.71
CA LEU A 193 31.22 15.09 21.91
C LEU A 193 31.60 14.67 20.48
N ARG A 194 32.77 15.09 19.99
CA ARG A 194 33.18 14.92 18.59
C ARG A 194 33.19 13.46 18.10
N ALA A 195 33.58 12.53 18.96
CA ALA A 195 33.64 11.10 18.65
C ALA A 195 32.31 10.37 18.91
N LEU A 196 31.31 11.05 19.46
CA LEU A 196 30.01 10.46 19.74
C LEU A 196 29.08 10.58 18.53
N THR A 197 27.85 10.13 18.67
CA THR A 197 26.80 10.14 17.66
C THR A 197 25.54 10.76 18.24
N GLY A 198 24.57 11.09 17.39
CA GLY A 198 23.26 11.60 17.84
C GLY A 198 22.45 10.63 18.71
N ARG A 199 22.91 9.37 18.88
CA ARG A 199 22.31 8.36 19.77
C ARG A 199 22.94 8.35 21.17
N ASP A 200 24.11 8.95 21.34
CA ASP A 200 24.81 8.93 22.62
C ASP A 200 24.23 9.95 23.58
N ALA A 201 24.10 9.55 24.85
CA ALA A 201 23.43 10.33 25.88
C ALA A 201 23.97 11.77 26.03
N ALA A 202 25.29 11.95 25.92
CA ALA A 202 25.92 13.27 26.02
C ALA A 202 25.54 14.20 24.85
N VAL A 203 25.45 13.67 23.63
CA VAL A 203 25.02 14.43 22.44
C VAL A 203 23.51 14.71 22.50
N ILE A 204 22.72 13.73 22.94
CA ILE A 204 21.28 13.89 23.19
C ILE A 204 21.03 15.00 24.21
N GLN A 205 21.79 15.04 25.31
CA GLN A 205 21.67 16.08 26.32
C GLN A 205 22.07 17.46 25.76
N PHE A 206 23.21 17.54 25.08
CA PHE A 206 23.68 18.78 24.48
C PHE A 206 22.65 19.38 23.52
N LEU A 207 22.13 18.57 22.57
CA LEU A 207 21.14 19.01 21.58
C LEU A 207 19.76 19.22 22.21
N GLY A 208 19.42 18.44 23.23
CA GLY A 208 18.17 18.53 23.99
C GLY A 208 17.98 19.87 24.70
N GLN A 209 19.08 20.49 25.14
CA GLN A 209 19.09 21.78 25.83
C GLN A 209 19.04 22.99 24.90
N GLN A 210 19.20 22.81 23.59
CA GLN A 210 19.18 23.92 22.63
C GLN A 210 17.75 24.25 22.20
N GLU A 211 17.31 25.48 22.44
CA GLU A 211 15.96 25.93 22.09
C GLU A 211 15.69 25.80 20.59
N GLU A 212 16.62 26.23 19.75
CA GLU A 212 16.51 26.18 18.28
C GLU A 212 16.34 24.75 17.75
N VAL A 213 16.96 23.76 18.41
CA VAL A 213 16.82 22.34 18.05
C VAL A 213 15.42 21.85 18.37
N GLN A 214 14.86 22.25 19.52
CA GLN A 214 13.49 21.88 19.91
C GLN A 214 12.45 22.57 19.01
N GLN A 215 12.69 23.83 18.63
CA GLN A 215 11.84 24.56 17.69
C GLN A 215 11.78 23.86 16.34
N LEU A 216 12.93 23.55 15.71
CA LEU A 216 12.94 22.84 14.43
C LEU A 216 12.28 21.45 14.53
N LEU A 217 12.55 20.71 15.61
CA LEU A 217 11.90 19.42 15.84
C LEU A 217 10.36 19.57 15.93
N GLY A 218 9.88 20.61 16.62
CA GLY A 218 8.47 20.94 16.72
C GLY A 218 7.85 21.29 15.37
N ASP A 219 8.52 22.15 14.59
CA ASP A 219 8.05 22.57 13.27
C ASP A 219 7.94 21.41 12.29
N VAL A 220 8.97 20.55 12.25
CA VAL A 220 8.95 19.34 11.41
C VAL A 220 7.83 18.41 11.87
N ARG A 221 7.65 18.18 13.19
CA ARG A 221 6.54 17.36 13.69
C ARG A 221 5.18 17.91 13.29
N ALA A 222 4.96 19.22 13.40
CA ALA A 222 3.72 19.86 13.03
C ALA A 222 3.46 19.76 11.51
N PHE A 223 4.51 19.98 10.71
CA PHE A 223 4.45 19.81 9.26
C PHE A 223 4.06 18.38 8.87
N LEU A 224 4.80 17.38 9.36
CA LEU A 224 4.51 15.97 9.08
C LEU A 224 3.11 15.59 9.56
N GLY A 225 2.72 15.96 10.78
CA GLY A 225 1.39 15.66 11.31
C GLY A 225 0.23 16.23 10.48
N ARG A 226 0.44 17.40 9.84
CA ARG A 226 -0.56 18.00 8.94
C ARG A 226 -0.66 17.28 7.60
N TRP A 227 0.46 16.85 7.03
CA TRP A 227 0.51 16.38 5.64
C TRP A 227 0.53 14.87 5.48
N LEU A 228 0.91 14.10 6.51
CA LEU A 228 0.85 12.64 6.47
C LEU A 228 -0.54 12.10 6.10
N PRO A 229 -1.68 12.64 6.61
CA PRO A 229 -2.99 12.20 6.17
C PRO A 229 -3.23 12.40 4.66
N GLU A 230 -2.70 13.47 4.06
CA GLU A 230 -2.80 13.70 2.61
C GLU A 230 -1.91 12.73 1.82
N VAL A 231 -0.71 12.43 2.32
CA VAL A 231 0.17 11.40 1.74
C VAL A 231 -0.49 10.03 1.75
N VAL A 232 -1.20 9.71 2.83
CA VAL A 232 -1.99 8.48 2.93
C VAL A 232 -3.11 8.45 1.88
N ARG A 233 -3.82 9.57 1.67
CA ARG A 233 -4.83 9.70 0.61
C ARG A 233 -4.25 9.62 -0.81
N ASP A 234 -2.98 9.97 -0.97
CA ASP A 234 -2.22 9.82 -2.23
C ASP A 234 -1.82 8.35 -2.52
N ASN A 235 -2.14 7.41 -1.62
CA ASN A 235 -1.81 5.98 -1.70
C ASN A 235 -0.31 5.68 -1.79
N ARG A 236 0.52 6.41 -1.05
CA ARG A 236 1.92 6.03 -0.89
C ARG A 236 2.07 4.96 0.19
N SER A 237 2.78 3.88 -0.14
CA SER A 237 3.12 2.81 0.82
C SER A 237 4.31 3.18 1.71
N TYR A 238 5.20 4.04 1.19
CA TYR A 238 6.40 4.52 1.89
C TYR A 238 6.50 6.03 1.76
N LEU A 239 6.99 6.67 2.81
CA LEU A 239 7.42 8.06 2.79
C LEU A 239 8.78 8.17 3.48
N THR A 240 9.79 8.65 2.76
CA THR A 240 11.14 8.84 3.29
C THR A 240 11.35 10.31 3.66
N VAL A 241 11.60 10.56 4.94
CA VAL A 241 12.00 11.86 5.47
C VAL A 241 13.49 11.80 5.80
N ALA A 242 14.30 12.45 4.98
CA ALA A 242 15.75 12.50 5.13
C ALA A 242 16.20 13.76 5.87
N ILE A 243 16.93 13.60 6.95
CA ILE A 243 17.52 14.69 7.74
C ILE A 243 19.01 14.76 7.44
N GLY A 244 19.47 15.92 6.97
CA GLY A 244 20.85 16.14 6.57
C GLY A 244 21.62 17.02 7.55
N CYS A 245 22.84 16.63 7.92
CA CYS A 245 23.83 17.57 8.45
C CYS A 245 25.15 17.42 7.68
N THR A 246 26.18 18.21 7.97
CA THR A 246 27.43 18.16 7.17
C THR A 246 28.07 16.77 7.18
N GLY A 247 28.15 16.14 8.37
CA GLY A 247 28.87 14.87 8.55
C GLY A 247 27.99 13.65 8.83
N GLY A 248 26.66 13.82 8.92
CA GLY A 248 25.72 12.69 9.10
C GLY A 248 25.82 11.93 10.43
N ARG A 249 26.50 12.48 11.45
CA ARG A 249 26.82 11.76 12.71
C ARG A 249 26.06 12.24 13.94
N HIS A 250 25.84 13.55 14.09
CA HIS A 250 25.29 14.16 15.32
C HIS A 250 23.86 14.66 15.15
N ARG A 251 23.70 15.88 14.61
CA ARG A 251 22.43 16.61 14.51
C ARG A 251 21.36 15.84 13.73
N SER A 252 21.71 15.33 12.56
CA SER A 252 20.76 14.59 11.73
C SER A 252 20.33 13.26 12.35
N VAL A 253 21.27 12.54 12.97
CA VAL A 253 20.99 11.28 13.69
C VAL A 253 20.03 11.54 14.84
N TYR A 254 20.32 12.54 15.68
CA TYR A 254 19.49 12.92 16.82
C TYR A 254 18.06 13.28 16.38
N LEU A 255 17.91 14.13 15.34
CA LEU A 255 16.58 14.53 14.86
C LEU A 255 15.80 13.36 14.26
N ALA A 256 16.46 12.49 13.47
CA ALA A 256 15.80 11.30 12.91
C ALA A 256 15.25 10.38 14.01
N GLU A 257 16.04 10.13 15.07
CA GLU A 257 15.61 9.33 16.23
C GLU A 257 14.44 9.98 16.99
N LYS A 258 14.50 11.29 17.23
CA LYS A 258 13.43 12.02 17.93
C LYS A 258 12.13 12.06 17.14
N LEU A 259 12.21 12.24 15.83
CA LEU A 259 11.04 12.17 14.96
C LEU A 259 10.46 10.76 14.93
N ALA A 260 11.30 9.74 14.80
CA ALA A 260 10.85 8.36 14.83
C ALA A 260 10.11 8.00 16.12
N GLN A 261 10.68 8.39 17.27
CA GLN A 261 10.03 8.23 18.57
C GLN A 261 8.67 8.94 18.63
N ALA A 262 8.56 10.15 18.07
CA ALA A 262 7.34 10.94 18.11
C ALA A 262 6.19 10.34 17.26
N PHE A 263 6.50 9.65 16.17
CA PHE A 263 5.51 9.08 15.26
C PHE A 263 5.27 7.57 15.46
N GLY A 264 6.16 6.86 16.15
CA GLY A 264 6.11 5.39 16.29
C GLY A 264 4.87 4.84 17.02
N ALA A 265 4.14 5.65 17.77
CA ALA A 265 2.88 5.24 18.42
C ALA A 265 1.68 5.23 17.45
N GLN A 266 1.74 6.01 16.37
CA GLN A 266 0.62 6.22 15.44
C GLN A 266 0.90 5.61 14.05
N TRP A 267 2.18 5.45 13.70
CA TRP A 267 2.63 5.05 12.39
C TRP A 267 3.60 3.89 12.48
N ARG A 268 3.66 3.08 11.43
CA ARG A 268 4.77 2.14 11.25
C ARG A 268 6.00 2.94 10.86
N VAL A 269 7.01 2.97 11.74
CA VAL A 269 8.21 3.78 11.55
C VAL A 269 9.45 2.90 11.38
N LEU A 270 10.32 3.30 10.46
CA LEU A 270 11.67 2.75 10.29
C LEU A 270 12.69 3.88 10.47
N VAL A 271 13.89 3.53 10.98
CA VAL A 271 14.99 4.48 11.15
C VAL A 271 16.25 3.96 10.49
N ARG A 272 16.94 4.80 9.72
CA ARG A 272 18.20 4.45 9.07
C ARG A 272 19.23 5.58 9.19
N HIS A 273 20.49 5.24 9.47
CA HIS A 273 21.57 6.25 9.50
C HIS A 273 22.65 5.88 8.49
N ARG A 274 22.69 6.57 7.35
CA ARG A 274 23.64 6.28 6.28
C ARG A 274 25.08 6.49 6.71
N GLY A 275 25.34 7.53 7.51
CA GLY A 275 26.68 7.85 8.01
C GLY A 275 27.17 6.98 9.16
N LEU A 276 26.33 6.10 9.71
CA LEU A 276 26.69 5.18 10.81
C LEU A 276 26.70 3.71 10.37
N ALA A 277 26.32 3.42 9.12
CA ALA A 277 26.15 2.06 8.61
C ALA A 277 27.48 1.30 8.32
N ALA A 278 28.58 1.68 8.99
CA ALA A 278 29.88 1.04 8.88
C ALA A 278 30.34 0.34 10.18
N GLU A 279 29.49 0.26 11.21
CA GLU A 279 29.78 -0.45 12.46
C GLU A 279 28.74 -1.55 12.73
N ALA A 280 28.84 -2.64 11.97
CA ALA A 280 28.42 -3.99 12.32
C ALA A 280 29.04 -4.99 11.34
#